data_AF-A0A2T2SWW8-F1
#
_entry.id   AF-A0A2T2SWW8-F1
#
_cell.length_a   1.000
_cell.length_b   1.000
_cell.length_c   1.000
_cell.angle_alpha   90.00
_cell.angle_beta   90.00
_cell.angle_gamma   90.00
#
_symmetry.space_group_name_H-M   'P 1'
#
loop_
_entity.id
_entity.type
_entity.pdbx_description
1 polymer ?
#
loop_
_entity_poly.entity_id
_entity_poly.type
_entity_poly.pdbx_seq_one_letter_code
_entity_poly.pdbx_strand_id
1 'polypeptide(L)' 'MPQLFVALGAIAAGLAVALGAFGAHGLEGRVSPERVETFRTGVEYQMYHALALLVVGWAVAQGWGPIL' A
#
# COMPACT_ATOMS: atom_id res chain seq x y z
N MET A 1 -12.18 16.37 -1.41
CA MET A 1 -10.69 16.49 -1.41
C MET A 1 -10.04 15.23 -2.00
N PRO A 2 -10.26 14.92 -3.30
CA PRO A 2 -9.70 13.71 -3.93
C PRO A 2 -8.17 13.68 -3.93
N GLN A 3 -7.52 14.85 -3.96
CA GLN A 3 -6.06 14.99 -3.99
C GLN A 3 -5.40 14.37 -2.75
N LEU A 4 -6.04 14.46 -1.58
CA LEU A 4 -5.53 13.87 -0.36
C LEU A 4 -5.46 12.35 -0.45
N PHE A 5 -6.54 11.71 -0.94
CA PHE A 5 -6.59 10.26 -1.13
C PHE A 5 -5.55 9.79 -2.15
N VAL A 6 -5.40 10.52 -3.26
CA VAL A 6 -4.37 10.23 -4.26
C VAL A 6 -2.96 10.37 -3.69
N ALA A 7 -2.67 11.44 -2.95
CA ALA A 7 -1.36 11.66 -2.35
C ALA A 7 -1.01 10.57 -1.32
N LEU A 8 -1.95 10.25 -0.42
CA LEU A 8 -1.77 9.19 0.59
C LEU A 8 -1.60 7.82 -0.09
N GLY A 9 -2.41 7.50 -1.10
CA GLY A 9 -2.29 6.26 -1.87
C GLY A 9 -0.94 6.13 -2.57
N ALA A 10 -0.46 7.21 -3.21
CA ALA A 10 0.84 7.21 -3.89
C ALA A 10 2.01 7.03 -2.92
N ILE A 11 2.00 7.75 -1.78
CA ILE A 11 3.03 7.61 -0.74
C ILE A 11 3.01 6.19 -0.16
N ALA A 12 1.82 5.66 0.17
CA ALA A 12 1.66 4.33 0.72
C ALA A 12 2.12 3.24 -0.24
N ALA A 13 1.86 3.38 -1.55
CA ALA A 13 2.33 2.47 -2.59
C ALA A 13 3.85 2.51 -2.71
N GLY A 14 4.46 3.70 -2.71
CA GLY A 14 5.91 3.86 -2.72
C GLY A 14 6.58 3.20 -1.50
N LEU A 15 6.00 3.38 -0.31
CA LEU A 15 6.47 2.71 0.90
C LEU A 15 6.31 1.18 0.81
N ALA A 16 5.21 0.68 0.25
CA ALA A 16 5.00 -0.76 0.07
C ALA A 16 6.07 -1.36 -0.87
N VAL A 17 6.43 -0.67 -1.95
CA VAL A 17 7.54 -1.09 -2.83
C VAL A 17 8.88 -1.11 -2.09
N ALA A 18 9.21 -0.04 -1.36
CA ALA A 18 10.46 0.04 -0.61
C ALA A 18 10.56 -1.05 0.47
N LEU A 19 9.48 -1.28 1.22
CA LEU A 19 9.40 -2.33 2.23
C LEU A 19 9.45 -3.72 1.58
N GLY A 20 8.77 -3.95 0.47
CA GLY A 20 8.83 -5.22 -0.27
C GLY A 20 10.26 -5.56 -0.73
N ALA A 21 10.98 -4.57 -1.26
CA ALA A 21 12.39 -4.73 -1.63
C ALA A 21 13.27 -5.04 -0.41
N PHE A 22 13.03 -4.36 0.71
CA PHE A 22 13.71 -4.65 1.99
C PHE A 22 13.37 -6.05 2.52
N GLY A 23 12.14 -6.52 2.40
CA GLY A 23 11.76 -7.88 2.79
C GLY A 23 12.49 -8.94 1.95
N ALA A 24 12.52 -8.76 0.64
CA ALA A 24 13.13 -9.72 -0.29
C ALA A 24 14.66 -9.80 -0.17
N HIS A 25 15.35 -8.67 0.03
CA HIS A 25 16.82 -8.63 0.02
C HIS A 25 17.43 -8.36 1.39
N GLY A 26 16.73 -7.56 2.21
CA GLY A 26 17.21 -7.11 3.52
C GLY A 26 16.89 -8.07 4.66
N LEU A 27 15.82 -8.86 4.57
CA LEU A 27 15.47 -9.83 5.62
C LEU A 27 15.94 -11.26 5.32
N GLU A 28 16.26 -11.57 4.07
CA GLU A 28 16.76 -12.89 3.66
C GLU A 28 18.00 -13.30 4.48
N GLY A 29 17.96 -14.51 5.05
CA GLY A 29 19.03 -15.04 5.90
C GLY A 29 19.16 -14.38 7.29
N ARG A 30 18.40 -13.31 7.59
CA ARG A 30 18.42 -12.63 8.91
C ARG A 30 17.28 -13.07 9.84
N VAL A 31 16.19 -13.57 9.28
CA VAL A 31 15.03 -14.08 10.02
C VAL A 31 14.57 -15.42 9.43
N SER A 32 13.69 -16.14 10.13
CA SER A 32 13.14 -17.39 9.60
C SER A 32 12.31 -17.14 8.34
N PRO A 33 12.23 -18.12 7.41
CA PRO A 33 11.40 -18.01 6.22
C PRO A 33 9.94 -17.63 6.52
N GLU A 34 9.35 -18.17 7.61
CA GLU A 34 7.97 -17.82 8.00
C GLU A 34 7.84 -16.34 8.38
N ARG A 35 8.88 -15.74 8.97
CA ARG A 35 8.89 -14.31 9.30
C ARG A 35 9.01 -13.43 8.06
N VAL A 36 9.79 -13.85 7.06
CA VAL A 36 9.84 -13.16 5.75
C VAL A 36 8.46 -13.20 5.10
N GLU A 37 7.78 -14.34 5.12
CA GLU A 37 6.44 -14.48 4.55
C GLU A 37 5.41 -13.65 5.30
N THR A 38 5.45 -13.64 6.64
CA THR A 38 4.58 -12.79 7.46
C THR A 38 4.78 -11.30 7.14
N PHE A 39 6.04 -10.88 6.98
CA PHE A 39 6.37 -9.51 6.59
C PHE A 39 5.82 -9.18 5.19
N ARG A 40 5.97 -10.10 4.23
CA ARG A 40 5.43 -9.96 2.87
C ARG A 40 3.91 -9.77 2.88
N THR A 41 3.18 -10.57 3.63
CA THR A 41 1.71 -10.43 3.77
C THR A 41 1.33 -9.04 4.27
N GLY A 42 2.07 -8.50 5.25
CA GLY A 42 1.86 -7.13 5.74
C GLY A 42 2.08 -6.07 4.66
N VAL A 43 3.15 -6.21 3.86
CA VAL A 43 3.44 -5.32 2.72
C VAL A 43 2.37 -5.43 1.63
N GLU A 44 1.86 -6.62 1.34
CA GLU A 44 0.77 -6.84 0.38
C GLU A 44 -0.52 -6.16 0.86
N TYR A 45 -0.87 -6.29 2.14
CA TYR A 45 -2.00 -5.56 2.72
C TYR A 45 -1.83 -4.05 2.59
N GLN A 46 -0.63 -3.52 2.86
CA GLN A 46 -0.35 -2.10 2.67
C GLN A 46 -0.53 -1.67 1.20
N MET A 47 -0.07 -2.47 0.24
CA MET A 47 -0.26 -2.19 -1.18
C MET A 47 -1.75 -2.19 -1.55
N TYR A 48 -2.55 -3.13 -1.05
CA TYR A 48 -4.00 -3.13 -1.29
C TYR A 48 -4.68 -1.88 -0.75
N HIS A 49 -4.31 -1.41 0.45
CA HIS A 49 -4.84 -0.15 0.98
C HIS A 49 -4.39 1.06 0.17
N ALA A 50 -3.14 1.07 -0.32
CA ALA A 50 -2.63 2.12 -1.18
C ALA A 50 -3.43 2.21 -2.49
N LEU A 51 -3.67 1.06 -3.14
CA LEU A 51 -4.50 0.98 -4.35
C LEU A 51 -5.95 1.39 -4.07
N ALA A 52 -6.52 0.97 -2.94
CA ALA A 52 -7.87 1.36 -2.54
C ALA A 52 -7.98 2.90 -2.38
N LEU A 53 -6.99 3.56 -1.77
CA LEU A 53 -6.96 5.02 -1.65
C LEU A 53 -6.89 5.71 -3.01
N LEU A 54 -6.09 5.19 -3.95
CA LEU A 54 -6.04 5.71 -5.32
C LEU A 54 -7.40 5.59 -6.02
N VAL A 55 -8.06 4.44 -5.88
CA VAL A 55 -9.40 4.20 -6.45
C VAL A 55 -10.44 5.12 -5.81
N VAL A 56 -10.41 5.32 -4.49
CA VAL A 56 -11.31 6.26 -3.80
C VAL A 56 -11.07 7.69 -4.27
N GLY A 57 -9.81 8.11 -4.36
CA GLY A 57 -9.44 9.43 -4.87
C GLY A 57 -9.95 9.65 -6.30
N TRP A 58 -9.81 8.65 -7.16
CA TRP A 58 -10.34 8.67 -8.52
C TRP A 58 -11.87 8.72 -8.55
N ALA A 59 -12.56 7.86 -7.80
CA ALA A 59 -14.01 7.80 -7.75
C ALA A 59 -14.62 9.15 -7.30
N VAL A 60 -14.07 9.73 -6.23
CA VAL A 60 -14.49 11.06 -5.74
C VAL A 60 -14.26 12.14 -6.80
N ALA A 61 -13.18 12.05 -7.57
CA ALA A 61 -12.92 12.98 -8.68
C ALA A 61 -13.92 12.82 -9.84
N GLN A 62 -14.53 11.64 -10.02
CA GLN A 62 -15.61 11.40 -10.97
C GLN A 62 -17.00 11.81 -10.44
N GLY A 63 -17.07 12.44 -9.27
CA GLY A 63 -18.34 12.83 -8.63
C GLY A 63 -19.00 11.72 -7.83
N TRP A 64 -18.32 10.59 -7.61
CA TRP A 64 -18.80 9.54 -6.70
C TRP A 64 -18.50 9.99 -5.26
N GLY A 65 -19.41 10.77 -4.69
CA GLY A 65 -19.40 11.14 -3.27
C GLY A 65 -20.31 10.22 -2.44
N PRO A 66 -20.13 10.17 -1.11
CA PRO A 66 -21.18 9.64 -0.25
C PRO A 66 -22.50 10.37 -0.56
N ILE A 67 -23.60 9.63 -0.75
CA ILE A 67 -24.96 10.19 -0.90
C ILE A 67 -25.49 10.66 0.48
N LEU A 68 -24.61 11.14 1.36
CA LEU A 68 -25.00 11.63 2.68
C LEU A 68 -25.21 13.14 2.62
#